data_AF-A0A428ZSW5-F1
#
_entry.id   AF-A0A428ZSW5-F1
#
_cell.length_a   1.000
_cell.length_b   1.000
_cell.length_c   1.000
_cell.angle_alpha   90.00
_cell.angle_beta   90.00
_cell.angle_gamma   90.00
#
_symmetry.space_group_name_H-M   'P 1'
#
loop_
_entity.id
_entity.type
_entity.pdbx_description
1 polymer ?
#
loop_
_entity_poly.entity_id
_entity_poly.type
_entity_poly.pdbx_seq_one_letter_code
_entity_poly.pdbx_strand_id
1 'polypeptide(L)'
;MTEEPISARLHKRIHRDFPDPEAAKGIAGALRVLATELERSQESPERLLTAALVIADGDVTRFRSAIRLARTDWRDLLVAGGLAHADWPQVLDEELRPR
;
A
#
# COMPACT_ATOMS: atom_id res chain seq x y z
N MET A 1 8.08 -5.40 19.59
CA MET A 1 8.39 -6.26 18.44
C MET A 1 7.65 -5.64 17.28
N THR A 2 8.33 -5.01 16.33
CA THR A 2 7.66 -4.50 15.13
C THR A 2 7.29 -5.71 14.27
N GLU A 3 6.00 -6.06 14.24
CA GLU A 3 5.48 -7.03 13.29
C GLU A 3 5.82 -6.55 11.86
N GLU A 4 6.11 -7.48 10.95
CA GLU A 4 6.36 -7.14 9.55
C GLU A 4 5.11 -6.45 8.97
N PRO A 5 5.21 -5.17 8.55
CA PRO A 5 4.03 -4.41 8.11
C PRO A 5 3.55 -4.86 6.72
N ILE A 6 4.39 -5.55 5.94
CA ILE A 6 4.02 -6.08 4.63
C ILE A 6 3.60 -7.53 4.77
N SER A 7 2.30 -7.77 4.68
CA SER A 7 1.75 -9.13 4.70
C SER A 7 2.22 -9.97 3.50
N ALA A 8 2.10 -11.30 3.63
CA ALA A 8 2.43 -12.21 2.54
C ALA A 8 1.61 -11.96 1.26
N ARG A 9 0.34 -11.52 1.40
CA ARG A 9 -0.52 -11.18 0.26
C ARG A 9 -0.13 -9.86 -0.40
N LEU A 10 0.30 -8.86 0.40
CA LEU A 10 0.89 -7.63 -0.14
C LEU A 10 2.20 -7.91 -0.90
N HIS A 11 3.06 -8.77 -0.36
CA HIS A 11 4.26 -9.20 -1.08
C HIS A 11 3.94 -9.80 -2.46
N LYS A 12 2.93 -10.68 -2.53
CA LYS A 12 2.46 -11.23 -3.81
C LYS A 12 1.91 -10.15 -4.74
N ARG A 13 1.14 -9.19 -4.22
CA ARG A 13 0.62 -8.04 -4.98
C ARG A 13 1.75 -7.21 -5.58
N ILE A 14 2.77 -6.87 -4.78
CA ILE A 14 3.92 -6.08 -5.23
C ILE A 14 4.63 -6.77 -6.39
N HIS A 15 4.93 -8.06 -6.27
CA HIS A 15 5.61 -8.81 -7.35
C HIS A 15 4.77 -8.95 -8.61
N ARG A 16 3.44 -8.96 -8.49
CA ARG A 16 2.54 -8.98 -9.64
C ARG A 16 2.54 -7.64 -10.38
N ASP A 17 2.38 -6.55 -9.64
CA ASP A 17 2.22 -5.22 -10.22
C ASP A 17 3.57 -4.66 -10.71
N PHE A 18 4.67 -5.06 -10.08
CA PHE A 18 6.03 -4.66 -10.42
C PHE A 18 6.88 -5.92 -10.70
N PRO A 19 6.87 -6.45 -11.94
CA PRO A 19 7.55 -7.71 -12.25
C PRO A 19 9.08 -7.60 -12.26
N ASP A 20 9.63 -6.38 -12.39
CA ASP A 20 11.07 -6.15 -12.24
C ASP A 20 11.50 -6.35 -10.77
N PRO A 21 12.45 -7.25 -10.47
CA PRO A 21 12.82 -7.57 -9.08
C PRO A 21 13.39 -6.40 -8.28
N GLU A 22 14.16 -5.52 -8.93
CA GLU A 22 14.75 -4.36 -8.25
C GLU A 22 13.69 -3.30 -7.97
N ALA A 23 12.76 -3.07 -8.90
CA ALA A 23 11.59 -2.24 -8.67
C ALA A 23 10.74 -2.79 -7.52
N ALA A 24 10.37 -4.08 -7.55
CA ALA A 24 9.58 -4.72 -6.49
C ALA A 24 10.24 -4.57 -5.10
N LYS A 25 11.56 -4.77 -5.02
CA LYS A 25 12.34 -4.57 -3.80
C LYS A 25 12.31 -3.12 -3.33
N GLY A 26 12.44 -2.15 -4.25
CA GLY A 26 12.34 -0.73 -3.96
C GLY A 26 10.96 -0.32 -3.45
N ILE A 27 9.89 -0.82 -4.08
CA ILE A 27 8.50 -0.62 -3.66
C ILE A 27 8.27 -1.18 -2.24
N ALA A 28 8.70 -2.42 -1.99
CA ALA A 28 8.58 -3.03 -0.66
C ALA A 28 9.37 -2.24 0.40
N GLY A 29 10.58 -1.78 0.08
CA GLY A 29 11.37 -0.93 0.98
C GLY A 29 10.65 0.37 1.32
N ALA A 30 10.11 1.06 0.31
CA ALA A 30 9.37 2.31 0.49
C ALA A 30 8.09 2.12 1.30
N LEU A 31 7.36 1.03 1.09
CA LEU A 31 6.15 0.70 1.87
C LEU A 31 6.46 0.42 3.35
N ARG A 32 7.58 -0.25 3.66
CA ARG A 32 8.01 -0.43 5.07
C ARG A 32 8.30 0.90 5.75
N VAL A 33 9.00 1.79 5.07
CA VAL A 33 9.28 3.15 5.59
C VAL A 33 7.97 3.91 5.80
N LEU A 34 7.05 3.86 4.84
CA LEU A 34 5.76 4.52 4.97
C LEU A 34 4.96 3.98 6.16
N ALA A 35 4.96 2.66 6.38
CA ALA A 35 4.27 2.04 7.51
C ALA A 35 4.80 2.56 8.86
N THR A 36 6.13 2.70 8.99
CA THR A 36 6.73 3.31 10.19
C THR A 36 6.36 4.78 10.34
N GLU A 37 6.36 5.56 9.25
CA GLU A 37 5.97 6.99 9.29
C GLU A 37 4.50 7.18 9.71
N LEU A 38 3.62 6.26 9.32
CA LEU A 38 2.17 6.33 9.58
C LEU A 38 1.71 5.54 10.82
N GLU A 39 2.61 4.97 11.62
CA GLU A 39 2.26 4.17 12.80
C GLU A 39 1.33 4.92 13.78
N ARG A 40 1.48 6.25 13.87
CA ARG A 40 0.65 7.12 14.75
C ARG A 40 -0.78 7.34 14.25
N SER A 41 -1.11 6.93 13.03
CA SER A 41 -2.47 7.06 12.47
C SER A 41 -3.49 6.14 13.16
N GLN A 42 -3.03 5.08 13.84
CA GLN A 42 -3.86 4.01 14.41
C GLN A 42 -4.71 3.24 13.38
N GLU A 43 -4.46 3.46 12.09
CA GLU A 43 -5.09 2.73 11.00
C GLU A 43 -4.37 1.40 10.72
N SER A 44 -5.04 0.50 10.02
CA SER A 44 -4.42 -0.73 9.54
C SER A 44 -3.27 -0.41 8.55
N PRO A 45 -2.03 -0.84 8.81
CA PRO A 45 -0.94 -0.67 7.86
C PRO A 45 -1.27 -1.32 6.51
N GLU A 46 -1.84 -2.52 6.52
CA GLU A 46 -2.19 -3.22 5.28
C GLU A 46 -3.21 -2.45 4.43
N ARG A 47 -4.16 -1.75 5.06
CA ARG A 47 -5.13 -0.88 4.39
C ARG A 47 -4.43 0.31 3.72
N LEU A 48 -3.56 1.01 4.44
CA LEU A 48 -2.81 2.16 3.93
C LEU A 48 -1.86 1.76 2.79
N LEU A 49 -1.10 0.69 2.97
CA LEU A 49 -0.14 0.21 1.97
C LEU A 49 -0.86 -0.29 0.71
N THR A 50 -2.03 -0.92 0.85
CA THR A 50 -2.83 -1.34 -0.31
C THR A 50 -3.36 -0.13 -1.08
N ALA A 51 -3.85 0.92 -0.41
CA ALA A 51 -4.29 2.14 -1.09
C ALA A 51 -3.16 2.74 -1.95
N ALA A 52 -1.92 2.74 -1.44
CA ALA A 52 -0.77 3.20 -2.23
C ALA A 52 -0.52 2.33 -3.47
N LEU A 53 -0.69 1.02 -3.38
CA LEU A 53 -0.54 0.10 -4.52
C LEU A 53 -1.68 0.20 -5.52
N VAL A 54 -2.93 0.42 -5.07
CA VAL A 54 -4.09 0.65 -5.95
C VAL A 54 -3.87 1.91 -6.80
N ILE A 55 -3.45 3.02 -6.19
CA ILE A 55 -3.15 4.26 -6.91
C ILE A 55 -1.95 4.08 -7.86
N ALA A 56 -0.96 3.29 -7.44
CA ALA A 56 0.22 3.02 -8.26
C ALA A 56 -0.13 2.28 -9.55
N ASP A 57 -1.02 1.29 -9.50
CA ASP A 57 -1.47 0.53 -10.67
C ASP A 57 -0.29 0.00 -11.51
N GLY A 58 0.72 -0.57 -10.84
CA GLY A 58 1.96 -1.06 -11.46
C GLY A 58 2.94 0.01 -11.98
N ASP A 59 2.60 1.30 -11.87
CA ASP A 59 3.45 2.41 -12.31
C ASP A 59 4.24 3.03 -11.14
N VAL A 60 5.57 3.06 -11.28
CA VAL A 60 6.49 3.57 -10.25
C VAL A 60 6.34 5.07 -10.01
N THR A 61 5.98 5.85 -11.04
CA THR A 61 5.77 7.30 -10.92
C THR A 61 4.48 7.60 -10.16
N ARG A 62 3.42 6.85 -10.43
CA ARG A 62 2.16 6.91 -9.67
C ARG A 62 2.36 6.44 -8.24
N PHE A 63 3.13 5.37 -8.02
CA PHE A 63 3.51 4.94 -6.67
C PHE A 63 4.19 6.05 -5.88
N ARG A 64 5.19 6.72 -6.45
CA ARG A 64 5.87 7.87 -5.79
C ARG A 64 4.89 9.00 -5.46
N SER A 65 3.88 9.22 -6.31
CA SER A 65 2.83 10.20 -6.04
C SER A 65 1.90 9.77 -4.92
N ALA A 66 1.56 8.48 -4.83
CA ALA A 66 0.79 7.91 -3.73
C ALA A 66 1.54 8.02 -2.38
N ILE A 67 2.85 7.73 -2.36
CA ILE A 67 3.68 7.91 -1.14
C ILE A 67 3.69 9.38 -0.68
N ARG A 68 3.81 10.33 -1.62
CA ARG A 68 3.71 11.75 -1.30
C ARG A 68 2.34 12.11 -0.74
N LEU A 69 1.27 11.62 -1.35
CA LEU A 69 -0.10 11.85 -0.88
C LEU A 69 -0.29 11.32 0.55
N ALA A 70 0.16 10.10 0.82
CA ALA A 70 0.10 9.46 2.14
C ALA A 70 0.76 10.30 3.24
N ARG A 71 1.90 10.90 2.94
CA ARG A 71 2.64 11.78 3.87
C ARG A 71 1.99 13.14 4.06
N THR A 72 1.29 13.64 3.06
CA THR A 72 0.53 14.90 3.14
C THR A 72 -0.76 14.70 3.93
N ASP A 73 -1.59 13.75 3.51
CA ASP A 73 -2.78 13.32 4.24
C ASP A 73 -3.09 11.85 3.90
N TRP A 74 -2.93 10.98 4.89
CA TRP A 74 -3.21 9.55 4.73
C TRP A 74 -4.71 9.28 4.52
N ARG A 75 -5.60 10.18 4.90
CA ARG A 75 -7.05 10.04 4.64
C ARG A 75 -7.33 10.24 3.16
N ASP A 76 -6.68 11.21 2.52
CA ASP A 76 -6.79 11.41 1.07
C ASP A 76 -6.21 10.23 0.29
N LEU A 77 -5.15 9.59 0.81
CA LEU A 77 -4.66 8.32 0.27
C LEU A 77 -5.75 7.25 0.29
N LEU A 78 -6.44 7.08 1.43
CA LEU A 78 -7.51 6.09 1.55
C LEU A 78 -8.68 6.40 0.61
N VAL A 79 -9.05 7.68 0.45
CA VAL A 79 -10.11 8.08 -0.48
C VAL A 79 -9.69 7.78 -1.93
N ALA A 80 -8.49 8.21 -2.33
CA ALA A 80 -7.98 8.01 -3.68
C ALA A 80 -7.76 6.53 -4.02
N GLY A 81 -7.41 5.70 -3.03
CA GLY A 81 -7.24 4.26 -3.16
C GLY A 81 -8.53 3.46 -3.00
N GLY A 82 -9.70 4.09 -2.87
CA GLY A 82 -11.00 3.41 -2.74
C GLY A 82 -11.20 2.67 -1.42
N LEU A 83 -10.39 2.96 -0.39
CA LEU A 83 -10.34 2.26 0.88
C LEU A 83 -10.81 3.14 2.05
N ALA A 84 -11.45 4.29 1.83
CA ALA A 84 -11.91 5.19 2.89
C ALA A 84 -13.22 4.76 3.58
N HIS A 85 -14.09 4.05 2.88
CA HIS A 85 -15.45 3.73 3.33
C HIS A 85 -15.51 2.46 4.18
N ALA A 86 -16.68 2.18 4.77
CA ALA A 86 -16.86 1.09 5.74
C ALA A 86 -16.70 -0.32 5.14
N ASP A 87 -16.84 -0.45 3.82
CA ASP A 87 -16.61 -1.65 3.02
C ASP A 87 -15.14 -1.89 2.67
N TRP A 88 -14.22 -1.09 3.22
CA TRP A 88 -12.78 -1.26 2.98
C TRP A 88 -12.25 -2.68 3.24
N PRO A 89 -12.75 -3.49 4.21
CA PRO A 89 -12.25 -4.85 4.39
C PRO A 89 -12.52 -5.73 3.17
N GLN A 90 -13.69 -5.59 2.55
CA GLN A 90 -14.08 -6.34 1.34
C GLN A 90 -13.25 -5.89 0.15
N VAL A 91 -13.09 -4.58 -0.05
CA VAL A 91 -12.24 -4.02 -1.12
C VAL A 91 -10.79 -4.48 -0.95
N LEU A 92 -10.28 -4.49 0.28
CA LEU A 92 -8.93 -4.96 0.59
C LEU A 92 -8.73 -6.43 0.20
N ASP A 93 -9.69 -7.29 0.54
CA ASP A 93 -9.65 -8.71 0.20
C ASP A 93 -9.72 -8.94 -1.31
N GLU A 94 -10.53 -8.17 -2.03
CA GLU A 94 -10.62 -8.22 -3.50
C GLU A 94 -9.32 -7.78 -4.18
N GLU A 95 -8.69 -6.70 -3.72
CA GLU A 95 -7.45 -6.18 -4.29
C GLU A 95 -6.25 -7.10 -4.06
N LEU A 96 -6.23 -7.78 -2.91
CA LEU A 96 -5.15 -8.67 -2.49
C LEU A 96 -5.43 -10.15 -2.76
N ARG A 97 -6.54 -10.47 -3.43
CA ARG A 97 -6.87 -11.84 -3.79
C ARG A 97 -5.71 -12.48 -4.60
N PRO A 98 -5.39 -13.76 -4.35
CA PRO A 98 -4.50 -14.50 -5.22
C PRO A 98 -5.11 -14.54 -6.63
N ARG A 99 -4.31 -14.21 -7.64
CA ARG A 99 -4.67 -14.31 -9.06
C ARG A 99 -3.74 -15.33 -9.72
#